data_AF-A0A1I3JY79-F1
#
_entry.id   AF-A0A1I3JY79-F1
#
_cell.length_a   1.000
_cell.length_b   1.000
_cell.length_c   1.000
_cell.angle_alpha   90.00
_cell.angle_beta   90.00
_cell.angle_gamma   90.00
#
_symmetry.space_group_name_H-M   'P 1'
#
loop_
_entity.id
_entity.type
_entity.pdbx_description
1 polymer ?
#
loop_
_entity_poly.entity_id
_entity_poly.type
_entity_poly.pdbx_seq_one_letter_code
_entity_poly.pdbx_strand_id
1 'polypeptide(L)'
;MRFFTMAALSAASLSLAACGGSSVDGDMSGVDLPEKYDSLEDLVSKAENGELEEASESLMSGTATLSGALAISDVGENEDLEAIGDMTLTADFTGGTVTGTADGFGLYNEDTQVLEDELTGSLAIAGTISGTSLAANAAGTLTDDEDHIVDMGMTGTFYDYEGELALYGDLEGTVDGDYYEGGFAAVEE
;
A
#
# COMPACT_ATOMS: atom_id res chain seq x y z
N MET A 1 54.89 1.84 46.45
CA MET A 1 54.61 2.17 45.03
C MET A 1 53.82 1.00 44.44
N ARG A 2 52.53 1.24 44.14
CA ARG A 2 51.92 1.16 42.79
C ARG A 2 51.82 -0.29 42.26
N PHE A 3 50.71 -0.99 42.47
CA PHE A 3 49.40 -0.95 41.80
C PHE A 3 49.33 -1.66 40.42
N PHE A 4 48.23 -2.41 40.26
CA PHE A 4 47.53 -2.87 39.06
C PHE A 4 48.01 -4.13 38.32
N THR A 5 47.14 -5.15 38.28
CA THR A 5 46.38 -5.43 37.04
C THR A 5 45.07 -6.14 37.37
N MET A 6 43.96 -5.48 37.03
CA MET A 6 42.59 -5.95 37.17
C MET A 6 42.15 -6.35 35.74
N ALA A 7 41.82 -7.62 35.52
CA ALA A 7 41.32 -8.08 34.22
C ALA A 7 39.82 -7.77 34.13
N ALA A 8 39.48 -6.83 33.25
CA ALA A 8 38.11 -6.45 32.92
C ALA A 8 37.55 -7.44 31.88
N LEU A 9 36.54 -8.21 32.27
CA LEU A 9 35.62 -8.88 31.34
C LEU A 9 34.54 -7.86 30.97
N SER A 10 34.72 -7.16 29.86
CA SER A 10 33.63 -6.39 29.23
C SER A 10 32.75 -7.38 28.46
N ALA A 11 31.62 -7.75 29.06
CA ALA A 11 30.51 -8.34 28.32
C ALA A 11 29.89 -7.23 27.46
N ALA A 12 30.18 -7.24 26.16
CA ALA A 12 29.44 -6.47 25.19
C ALA A 12 28.04 -7.08 25.08
N SER A 13 27.10 -6.54 25.85
CA SER A 13 25.68 -6.66 25.59
C SER A 13 25.43 -6.13 24.18
N LEU A 14 25.17 -7.05 23.26
CA LEU A 14 24.66 -6.76 21.93
C LEU A 14 23.41 -5.89 22.10
N SER A 15 23.55 -4.61 21.80
CA SER A 15 22.42 -3.74 21.59
C SER A 15 21.54 -4.39 20.54
N LEU A 16 20.38 -4.90 20.96
CA LEU A 16 19.25 -5.11 20.07
C LEU A 16 19.01 -3.75 19.40
N ALA A 17 19.48 -3.61 18.18
CA ALA A 17 18.93 -2.62 17.27
C ALA A 17 17.50 -3.07 16.98
N ALA A 18 16.57 -2.64 17.83
CA ALA A 18 15.22 -2.38 17.38
C ALA A 18 15.35 -1.23 16.36
N CYS A 19 15.63 -1.60 15.11
CA CYS A 19 15.32 -0.77 13.96
C CYS A 19 13.79 -0.76 13.96
N GLY A 20 13.18 0.30 14.45
CA GLY A 20 12.99 1.47 13.62
C GLY A 20 11.76 1.19 12.78
N GLY A 21 10.62 1.01 13.46
CA GLY A 21 9.32 1.23 12.83
C GLY A 21 9.31 2.69 12.46
N SER A 22 9.67 2.96 11.20
CA SER A 22 9.24 4.18 10.56
C SER A 22 7.74 3.97 10.39
N SER A 23 6.96 4.64 11.22
CA SER A 23 5.60 4.99 10.86
C SER A 23 5.74 5.83 9.60
N VAL A 24 5.60 5.16 8.45
CA VAL A 24 5.20 5.80 7.21
C VAL A 24 3.73 6.12 7.43
N ASP A 25 3.39 7.41 7.40
CA ASP A 25 2.02 7.92 7.53
C ASP A 25 1.28 7.75 6.18
N GLY A 26 1.47 6.62 5.49
CA GLY A 26 0.74 6.24 4.26
C GLY A 26 -0.59 5.55 4.58
N ASP A 27 -1.35 6.18 5.47
CA ASP A 27 -2.42 5.57 6.25
C ASP A 27 -3.77 5.62 5.50
N MET A 28 -4.44 4.47 5.29
CA MET A 28 -5.84 4.46 4.84
C MET A 28 -6.82 4.73 6.00
N SER A 29 -6.36 4.74 7.26
CA SER A 29 -7.18 5.07 8.43
C SER A 29 -7.77 6.49 8.43
N GLY A 30 -7.24 7.39 7.60
CA GLY A 30 -7.78 8.74 7.43
C GLY A 30 -9.01 8.80 6.53
N VAL A 31 -9.27 7.74 5.77
CA VAL A 31 -10.27 7.73 4.72
C VAL A 31 -11.38 6.75 5.06
N ASP A 32 -12.54 7.31 5.44
CA ASP A 32 -13.78 6.55 5.29
C ASP A 32 -13.85 6.20 3.78
N LEU A 33 -13.91 4.92 3.43
CA LEU A 33 -13.95 4.48 2.03
C LEU A 33 -15.38 4.66 1.46
N PRO A 34 -15.55 5.17 0.22
CA PRO A 34 -16.87 5.27 -0.39
C PRO A 34 -17.64 3.94 -0.37
N GLU A 35 -18.99 3.96 -0.33
CA GLU A 35 -19.86 2.76 -0.21
C GLU A 35 -19.51 1.59 -1.16
N LYS A 36 -18.93 1.90 -2.33
CA LYS A 36 -18.48 0.87 -3.29
C LYS A 36 -17.30 0.02 -2.81
N TYR A 37 -16.57 0.47 -1.79
CA TYR A 37 -15.38 -0.14 -1.23
C TYR A 37 -15.55 -0.59 0.23
N ASP A 38 -16.78 -0.54 0.79
CA ASP A 38 -17.10 -1.01 2.15
C ASP A 38 -16.54 -2.42 2.46
N SER A 39 -16.45 -3.28 1.45
CA SER A 39 -15.91 -4.63 1.60
C SER A 39 -14.42 -4.66 1.97
N LEU A 40 -13.68 -3.57 1.75
CA LEU A 40 -12.26 -3.44 2.05
C LEU A 40 -12.00 -2.82 3.43
N GLU A 41 -12.97 -2.14 4.05
CA GLU A 41 -12.80 -1.44 5.33
C GLU A 41 -12.30 -2.37 6.45
N ASP A 42 -12.90 -3.56 6.56
CA ASP A 42 -12.50 -4.53 7.59
C ASP A 42 -11.10 -5.11 7.32
N LEU A 43 -10.73 -5.29 6.05
CA LEU A 43 -9.37 -5.69 5.67
C LEU A 43 -8.35 -4.62 6.07
N VAL A 44 -8.59 -3.37 5.66
CA VAL A 44 -7.72 -2.22 5.97
C VAL A 44 -7.55 -2.09 7.48
N SER A 45 -8.66 -2.04 8.22
CA SER A 45 -8.64 -1.89 9.68
C SER A 45 -7.88 -3.02 10.37
N LYS A 46 -8.07 -4.28 9.96
CA LYS A 46 -7.32 -5.41 10.54
C LYS A 46 -5.84 -5.38 10.17
N ALA A 47 -5.50 -4.98 8.95
CA ALA A 47 -4.10 -4.88 8.51
C ALA A 47 -3.34 -3.83 9.33
N GLU A 48 -3.90 -2.64 9.48
CA GLU A 48 -3.33 -1.52 10.24
C GLU A 48 -3.21 -1.84 11.75
N ASN A 49 -4.21 -2.52 12.31
CA ASN A 49 -4.17 -2.97 13.70
C ASN A 49 -3.25 -4.18 13.94
N GLY A 50 -2.62 -4.73 12.88
CA GLY A 50 -1.75 -5.90 12.97
C GLY A 50 -2.50 -7.17 13.40
N GLU A 51 -3.79 -7.25 13.06
CA GLU A 51 -4.68 -8.37 13.40
C GLU A 51 -4.71 -9.47 12.33
N LEU A 52 -4.07 -9.24 11.17
CA LEU A 52 -3.95 -10.21 10.10
C LEU A 52 -2.67 -11.04 10.22
N GLU A 53 -2.79 -12.33 9.90
CA GLU A 53 -1.63 -13.18 9.70
C GLU A 53 -1.12 -13.03 8.25
N GLU A 54 0.19 -13.01 8.06
CA GLU A 54 0.77 -13.02 6.71
C GLU A 54 0.35 -14.29 5.95
N ALA A 55 0.18 -14.15 4.64
CA ALA A 55 -0.27 -15.25 3.79
C ALA A 55 0.71 -16.45 3.85
N SER A 56 0.15 -17.66 3.93
CA SER A 56 0.93 -18.89 3.89
C SER A 56 1.48 -19.20 2.50
N GLU A 57 2.56 -20.00 2.41
CA GLU A 57 3.10 -20.49 1.13
C GLU A 57 2.06 -21.21 0.27
N SER A 58 1.04 -21.83 0.89
CA SER A 58 -0.05 -22.48 0.15
C SER A 58 -1.00 -21.50 -0.53
N LEU A 59 -1.28 -20.35 0.11
CA LEU A 59 -2.09 -19.28 -0.48
C LEU A 59 -1.29 -18.54 -1.56
N MET A 60 0.02 -18.37 -1.35
CA MET A 60 0.93 -17.73 -2.30
C MET A 60 1.53 -18.71 -3.32
N SER A 61 0.69 -19.50 -3.98
CA SER A 61 1.15 -20.50 -4.96
C SER A 61 0.51 -20.32 -6.34
N GLY A 62 1.30 -20.51 -7.40
CA GLY A 62 0.83 -20.34 -8.76
C GLY A 62 0.53 -18.88 -9.11
N THR A 63 -0.67 -18.61 -9.60
CA THR A 63 -1.13 -17.28 -10.02
C THR A 63 -2.47 -16.97 -9.36
N ALA A 64 -2.63 -15.76 -8.83
CA ALA A 64 -3.89 -15.26 -8.27
C ALA A 64 -4.27 -13.93 -8.93
N THR A 65 -5.58 -13.66 -9.04
CA THR A 65 -6.10 -12.35 -9.42
C THR A 65 -6.71 -11.72 -8.18
N LEU A 66 -6.31 -10.49 -7.87
CA LEU A 66 -6.84 -9.73 -6.75
C LEU A 66 -7.53 -8.48 -7.29
N SER A 67 -8.66 -8.13 -6.69
CA SER A 67 -9.42 -6.93 -7.01
C SER A 67 -9.65 -6.11 -5.75
N GLY A 68 -9.62 -4.78 -5.89
CA GLY A 68 -9.78 -3.87 -4.79
C GLY A 68 -9.65 -2.42 -5.21
N ALA A 69 -9.01 -1.60 -4.37
CA ALA A 69 -8.91 -0.16 -4.58
C ALA A 69 -7.47 0.35 -4.38
N LEU A 70 -7.18 1.46 -5.06
CA LEU A 70 -5.98 2.26 -4.89
C LEU A 70 -6.43 3.70 -4.60
N ALA A 71 -5.90 4.30 -3.55
CA ALA A 71 -6.19 5.67 -3.15
C ALA A 71 -4.93 6.55 -3.13
N ILE A 72 -5.05 7.79 -3.59
CA ILE A 72 -4.03 8.84 -3.48
C ILE A 72 -4.68 9.99 -2.71
N SER A 73 -4.17 10.25 -1.51
CA SER A 73 -4.76 11.17 -0.53
C SER A 73 -4.21 12.59 -0.69
N ASP A 74 -4.83 13.57 -0.02
CA ASP A 74 -4.42 14.98 0.01
C ASP A 74 -4.31 15.62 -1.40
N VAL A 75 -5.14 15.21 -2.37
CA VAL A 75 -5.15 15.77 -3.72
C VAL A 75 -6.03 17.02 -3.82
N GLY A 76 -5.88 17.77 -4.92
CA GLY A 76 -6.60 19.02 -5.18
C GLY A 76 -5.96 20.26 -4.54
N GLU A 77 -6.51 21.44 -4.84
CA GLU A 77 -5.89 22.73 -4.43
C GLU A 77 -5.86 22.95 -2.91
N ASN A 78 -6.78 22.33 -2.15
CA ASN A 78 -6.87 22.47 -0.70
C ASN A 78 -6.45 21.21 0.06
N GLU A 79 -5.93 20.18 -0.62
CA GLU A 79 -5.53 18.90 0.00
C GLU A 79 -6.71 18.32 0.82
N ASP A 80 -7.93 18.36 0.25
CA ASP A 80 -9.18 17.93 0.89
C ASP A 80 -9.93 16.87 0.08
N LEU A 81 -9.29 16.37 -0.97
CA LEU A 81 -9.82 15.36 -1.87
C LEU A 81 -8.91 14.12 -1.88
N GLU A 82 -9.52 12.98 -2.14
CA GLU A 82 -8.83 11.72 -2.38
C GLU A 82 -9.18 11.18 -3.76
N ALA A 83 -8.18 10.75 -4.52
CA ALA A 83 -8.36 10.06 -5.80
C ALA A 83 -8.41 8.55 -5.57
N ILE A 84 -9.59 7.94 -5.67
CA ILE A 84 -9.79 6.50 -5.43
C ILE A 84 -10.24 5.80 -6.71
N GLY A 85 -9.48 4.78 -7.14
CA GLY A 85 -9.73 3.99 -8.34
C GLY A 85 -9.85 2.50 -8.07
N ASP A 86 -10.53 1.80 -9.00
CA ASP A 86 -10.63 0.35 -9.00
C ASP A 86 -9.30 -0.26 -9.43
N MET A 87 -8.80 -1.21 -8.66
CA MET A 87 -7.52 -1.87 -8.89
C MET A 87 -7.71 -3.36 -9.16
N THR A 88 -7.06 -3.86 -10.21
CA THR A 88 -6.95 -5.30 -10.49
C THR A 88 -5.49 -5.68 -10.64
N LEU A 89 -5.06 -6.71 -9.90
CA LEU A 89 -3.71 -7.24 -9.90
C LEU A 89 -3.72 -8.73 -10.28
N THR A 90 -2.70 -9.14 -11.01
CA THR A 90 -2.34 -10.54 -11.22
C THR A 90 -0.99 -10.79 -10.56
N ALA A 91 -1.01 -11.57 -9.48
CA ALA A 91 0.19 -12.02 -8.78
C ALA A 91 0.65 -13.36 -9.37
N ASP A 92 1.86 -13.43 -9.89
CA ASP A 92 2.55 -14.68 -10.25
C ASP A 92 3.60 -14.99 -9.19
N PHE A 93 3.22 -15.83 -8.23
CA PHE A 93 4.09 -16.26 -7.13
C PHE A 93 5.20 -17.20 -7.60
N THR A 94 5.02 -17.85 -8.76
CA THR A 94 6.06 -18.72 -9.34
C THR A 94 7.15 -17.89 -10.02
N GLY A 95 6.76 -16.85 -10.74
CA GLY A 95 7.64 -15.88 -11.38
C GLY A 95 8.18 -14.81 -10.43
N GLY A 96 7.54 -14.61 -9.28
CA GLY A 96 7.88 -13.55 -8.32
C GLY A 96 7.53 -12.16 -8.84
N THR A 97 6.44 -12.02 -9.61
CA THR A 97 6.05 -10.77 -10.27
C THR A 97 4.59 -10.43 -10.02
N VAL A 98 4.27 -9.14 -10.06
CA VAL A 98 2.89 -8.65 -10.13
C VAL A 98 2.73 -7.77 -11.36
N THR A 99 1.57 -7.84 -11.99
CA THR A 99 1.13 -6.92 -13.04
C THR A 99 -0.32 -6.56 -12.85
N GLY A 100 -0.75 -5.36 -13.21
CA GLY A 100 -2.15 -4.98 -13.08
C GLY A 100 -2.46 -3.61 -13.63
N THR A 101 -3.65 -3.12 -13.32
CA THR A 101 -4.14 -1.81 -13.69
C THR A 101 -4.94 -1.21 -12.56
N ALA A 102 -4.90 0.11 -12.42
CA ALA A 102 -5.91 0.86 -11.69
C ALA A 102 -6.60 1.85 -12.65
N ASP A 103 -7.91 1.93 -12.63
CA ASP A 103 -8.72 2.84 -13.45
C ASP A 103 -10.03 3.21 -12.74
N GLY A 104 -10.93 3.95 -13.40
CA GLY A 104 -12.22 4.33 -12.81
C GLY A 104 -12.09 5.24 -11.58
N PHE A 105 -11.07 6.10 -11.58
CA PHE A 105 -10.78 6.99 -10.47
C PHE A 105 -11.87 8.05 -10.29
N GLY A 106 -12.28 8.27 -9.04
CA GLY A 106 -13.10 9.42 -8.65
C GLY A 106 -12.35 10.27 -7.63
N LEU A 107 -12.63 11.58 -7.62
CA LEU A 107 -12.21 12.53 -6.61
C LEU A 107 -13.29 12.60 -5.53
N TYR A 108 -12.98 12.17 -4.32
CA TYR A 108 -13.89 12.15 -3.19
C TYR A 108 -13.45 13.17 -2.16
N ASN A 109 -14.40 13.92 -1.60
CA ASN A 109 -14.09 14.76 -0.45
C ASN A 109 -13.79 13.87 0.79
N GLU A 110 -12.64 14.06 1.42
CA GLU A 110 -12.16 13.19 2.51
C GLU A 110 -13.11 13.16 3.73
N ASP A 111 -13.74 14.29 4.04
CA ASP A 111 -14.65 14.41 5.20
C ASP A 111 -16.05 13.82 4.96
N THR A 112 -16.53 13.87 3.72
CA THR A 112 -17.94 13.57 3.39
C THR A 112 -18.13 12.40 2.46
N GLN A 113 -17.04 11.91 1.86
CA GLN A 113 -17.00 10.85 0.85
C GLN A 113 -17.87 11.13 -0.38
N VAL A 114 -18.26 12.38 -0.59
CA VAL A 114 -19.03 12.79 -1.75
C VAL A 114 -18.10 12.81 -2.96
N LEU A 115 -18.51 12.15 -4.03
CA LEU A 115 -17.86 12.24 -5.33
C LEU A 115 -18.00 13.66 -5.88
N GLU A 116 -16.88 14.36 -6.02
CA GLU A 116 -16.80 15.71 -6.59
C GLU A 116 -16.58 15.65 -8.11
N ASP A 117 -15.70 14.75 -8.58
CA ASP A 117 -15.43 14.57 -10.01
C ASP A 117 -14.96 13.15 -10.36
N GLU A 118 -14.99 12.80 -11.65
CA GLU A 118 -14.46 11.55 -12.19
C GLU A 118 -13.20 11.82 -13.01
N LEU A 119 -12.15 11.04 -12.76
CA LEU A 119 -10.94 11.07 -13.56
C LEU A 119 -11.01 10.00 -14.64
N THR A 120 -10.61 10.34 -15.86
CA THR A 120 -10.38 9.33 -16.90
C THR A 120 -8.89 9.00 -17.03
N GLY A 121 -8.57 7.92 -17.74
CA GLY A 121 -7.20 7.41 -17.82
C GLY A 121 -7.03 6.14 -16.97
N SER A 122 -5.77 5.78 -16.72
CA SER A 122 -5.43 4.55 -15.99
C SER A 122 -3.97 4.56 -15.55
N LEU A 123 -3.68 3.85 -14.47
CA LEU A 123 -2.33 3.54 -14.01
C LEU A 123 -2.01 2.08 -14.36
N ALA A 124 -0.85 1.85 -14.97
CA ALA A 124 -0.31 0.52 -15.17
C ALA A 124 0.51 0.12 -13.93
N ILE A 125 0.26 -1.07 -13.40
CA ILE A 125 0.94 -1.59 -12.21
C ILE A 125 1.90 -2.70 -12.62
N ALA A 126 3.16 -2.61 -12.17
CA ALA A 126 4.15 -3.67 -12.37
C ALA A 126 5.17 -3.71 -11.24
N GLY A 127 5.52 -4.93 -10.80
CA GLY A 127 6.43 -5.11 -9.68
C GLY A 127 6.89 -6.54 -9.45
N THR A 128 7.47 -6.74 -8.27
CA THR A 128 8.06 -8.00 -7.82
C THR A 128 7.51 -8.42 -6.46
N ILE A 129 7.47 -9.73 -6.26
CA ILE A 129 7.05 -10.37 -5.02
C ILE A 129 8.26 -11.08 -4.41
N SER A 130 8.50 -10.87 -3.12
CA SER A 130 9.59 -11.52 -2.38
C SER A 130 9.11 -11.93 -0.98
N GLY A 131 8.93 -13.23 -0.77
CA GLY A 131 8.23 -13.71 0.42
C GLY A 131 6.78 -13.27 0.38
N THR A 132 6.30 -12.69 1.48
CA THR A 132 4.96 -12.09 1.64
C THR A 132 4.93 -10.62 1.23
N SER A 133 6.05 -10.03 0.80
CA SER A 133 6.15 -8.61 0.47
C SER A 133 6.00 -8.34 -1.03
N LEU A 134 5.33 -7.23 -1.33
CA LEU A 134 5.19 -6.64 -2.64
C LEU A 134 6.04 -5.35 -2.74
N ALA A 135 6.72 -5.18 -3.88
CA ALA A 135 7.27 -3.90 -4.31
C ALA A 135 6.92 -3.68 -5.79
N ALA A 136 6.14 -2.65 -6.10
CA ALA A 136 5.65 -2.33 -7.44
C ALA A 136 5.67 -0.82 -7.72
N ASN A 137 5.35 -0.46 -8.96
CA ASN A 137 5.07 0.93 -9.34
C ASN A 137 3.70 0.97 -10.04
N ALA A 138 2.92 2.00 -9.75
CA ALA A 138 1.69 2.39 -10.45
C ALA A 138 1.98 3.69 -11.20
N ALA A 139 2.01 3.64 -12.53
CA ALA A 139 2.35 4.80 -13.34
C ALA A 139 1.41 4.95 -14.54
N GLY A 140 1.08 6.20 -14.87
CA GLY A 140 0.15 6.49 -15.95
C GLY A 140 -0.22 7.96 -16.04
N THR A 141 -1.38 8.20 -16.66
CA THR A 141 -1.95 9.54 -16.78
C THR A 141 -3.41 9.47 -16.37
N LEU A 142 -3.81 10.35 -15.46
CA LEU A 142 -5.19 10.62 -15.09
C LEU A 142 -5.60 12.00 -15.62
N THR A 143 -6.88 12.23 -15.87
CA THR A 143 -7.33 13.53 -16.39
C THR A 143 -8.73 13.93 -15.92
N ASP A 144 -8.87 15.21 -15.57
CA ASP A 144 -10.08 15.94 -15.17
C ASP A 144 -10.41 17.07 -16.16
N ASP A 145 -10.04 16.91 -17.45
CA ASP A 145 -9.86 17.94 -18.50
C ASP A 145 -8.44 18.54 -18.56
N GLU A 146 -7.58 18.28 -17.57
CA GLU A 146 -6.13 18.49 -17.62
C GLU A 146 -5.37 17.16 -17.46
N ASP A 147 -4.19 17.02 -18.08
CA ASP A 147 -3.40 15.77 -17.97
C ASP A 147 -2.55 15.80 -16.71
N HIS A 148 -2.69 14.80 -15.84
CA HIS A 148 -1.89 14.59 -14.64
C HIS A 148 -1.00 13.35 -14.78
N ILE A 149 0.32 13.55 -14.72
CA ILE A 149 1.30 12.47 -14.81
C ILE A 149 1.51 11.87 -13.41
N VAL A 150 1.18 10.59 -13.27
CA VAL A 150 1.24 9.86 -12.00
C VAL A 150 2.37 8.83 -12.05
N ASP A 151 3.21 8.83 -11.02
CA ASP A 151 4.29 7.85 -10.80
C ASP A 151 4.38 7.53 -9.30
N MET A 152 3.75 6.44 -8.87
CA MET A 152 3.65 6.01 -7.47
C MET A 152 4.39 4.70 -7.24
N GLY A 153 5.26 4.67 -6.24
CA GLY A 153 5.77 3.44 -5.67
C GLY A 153 4.69 2.76 -4.83
N MET A 154 4.67 1.43 -4.85
CA MET A 154 3.75 0.61 -4.08
C MET A 154 4.55 -0.38 -3.22
N THR A 155 4.30 -0.40 -1.92
CA THR A 155 4.84 -1.40 -1.01
C THR A 155 3.74 -2.02 -0.19
N GLY A 156 3.67 -3.35 -0.15
CA GLY A 156 2.59 -4.02 0.57
C GLY A 156 2.94 -5.41 1.06
N THR A 157 2.00 -6.01 1.77
CA THR A 157 2.12 -7.36 2.33
C THR A 157 0.89 -8.19 1.97
N PHE A 158 1.13 -9.45 1.60
CA PHE A 158 0.08 -10.44 1.39
C PHE A 158 -0.33 -11.07 2.73
N TYR A 159 -1.64 -11.13 2.98
CA TYR A 159 -2.25 -11.63 4.21
C TYR A 159 -3.20 -12.80 3.94
N ASP A 160 -3.43 -13.61 4.97
CA ASP A 160 -4.59 -14.50 5.05
C ASP A 160 -5.76 -13.71 5.65
N TYR A 161 -6.75 -13.42 4.80
CA TYR A 161 -7.96 -12.73 5.19
C TYR A 161 -9.14 -13.68 5.02
N GLU A 162 -9.63 -14.20 6.15
CA GLU A 162 -10.77 -15.13 6.21
C GLU A 162 -10.57 -16.42 5.37
N GLY A 163 -9.32 -16.84 5.16
CA GLY A 163 -8.96 -18.00 4.35
C GLY A 163 -8.71 -17.68 2.87
N GLU A 164 -8.82 -16.41 2.47
CA GLU A 164 -8.55 -15.90 1.14
C GLU A 164 -7.26 -15.08 1.13
N LEU A 165 -6.61 -15.00 -0.03
CA LEU A 165 -5.43 -14.15 -0.19
C LEU A 165 -5.87 -12.69 -0.26
N ALA A 166 -5.34 -11.86 0.63
CA ALA A 166 -5.49 -10.42 0.58
C ALA A 166 -4.15 -9.71 0.46
N LEU A 167 -4.18 -8.46 0.05
CA LEU A 167 -3.03 -7.59 -0.10
C LEU A 167 -3.40 -6.21 0.45
N TYR A 168 -2.53 -5.66 1.29
CA TYR A 168 -2.65 -4.31 1.82
C TYR A 168 -1.28 -3.63 1.78
N GLY A 169 -1.24 -2.33 1.52
CA GLY A 169 0.01 -1.58 1.51
C GLY A 169 -0.16 -0.09 1.22
N ASP A 170 0.99 0.57 1.18
CA ASP A 170 1.14 2.02 1.09
C ASP A 170 1.59 2.44 -0.31
N LEU A 171 1.18 3.65 -0.71
CA LEU A 171 1.69 4.35 -1.89
C LEU A 171 2.48 5.59 -1.48
N GLU A 172 3.59 5.82 -2.19
CA GLU A 172 4.34 7.07 -2.11
C GLU A 172 4.87 7.42 -3.50
N GLY A 173 4.81 8.67 -3.91
CA GLY A 173 5.31 9.05 -5.22
C GLY A 173 4.96 10.45 -5.64
N THR A 174 4.76 10.66 -6.94
CA THR A 174 4.48 11.99 -7.48
C THR A 174 3.30 12.04 -8.43
N VAL A 175 2.55 13.13 -8.34
CA VAL A 175 1.57 13.58 -9.34
C VAL A 175 2.03 14.96 -9.83
N ASP A 176 2.28 15.08 -11.14
CA ASP A 176 2.84 16.29 -11.78
C ASP A 176 4.14 16.84 -11.17
N GLY A 177 4.87 15.98 -10.43
CA GLY A 177 6.13 16.29 -9.78
C GLY A 177 6.00 16.77 -8.33
N ASP A 178 4.78 16.93 -7.82
CA ASP A 178 4.50 17.14 -6.40
C ASP A 178 4.31 15.78 -5.72
N TYR A 179 4.68 15.70 -4.44
CA TYR A 179 4.73 14.43 -3.69
C TYR A 179 3.40 14.13 -3.01
N TYR A 180 2.95 12.88 -3.14
CA TYR A 180 1.69 12.39 -2.56
C TYR A 180 1.89 11.02 -1.93
N GLU A 181 1.00 10.68 -1.00
CA GLU A 181 0.91 9.40 -0.32
C GLU A 181 -0.50 8.81 -0.50
N GLY A 182 -0.69 7.59 -0.03
CA GLY A 182 -1.99 6.92 -0.02
C GLY A 182 -1.83 5.44 0.30
N GLY A 183 -2.86 4.65 -0.01
CA GLY A 183 -2.84 3.21 0.24
C GLY A 183 -3.54 2.39 -0.83
N PHE A 184 -3.42 1.07 -0.73
CA PHE A 184 -4.17 0.13 -1.55
C PHE A 184 -4.54 -1.11 -0.76
N ALA A 185 -5.69 -1.69 -1.11
CA ALA A 185 -6.16 -2.94 -0.56
C ALA A 185 -6.84 -3.77 -1.65
N ALA A 186 -6.65 -5.09 -1.64
CA ALA A 186 -7.29 -6.01 -2.58
C ALA A 186 -7.45 -7.42 -1.99
N VAL A 187 -8.46 -8.13 -2.46
CA VAL A 187 -8.77 -9.52 -2.08
C VAL A 187 -8.84 -10.38 -3.35
N GLU A 188 -8.48 -11.66 -3.25
CA GLU A 188 -8.58 -12.65 -4.33
C GLU A 188 -10.01 -12.81 -4.85
N GLU A 189 -10.17 -12.96 -6.17
CA GLU A 189 -11.46 -13.22 -6.86
C GLU A 189 -11.86 -14.70 -6.96
#